data_AF-A0A9W8PWC9-F1
#
_entry.id   AF-A0A9W8PWC9-F1
#
_cell.length_a   1.000
_cell.length_b   1.000
_cell.length_c   1.000
_cell.angle_alpha   90.00
_cell.angle_beta   90.00
_cell.angle_gamma   90.00
#
_symmetry.space_group_name_H-M   'P 1'
#
loop_
_entity.id
_entity.type
_entity.pdbx_description
1 polymer ?
#
loop_
_entity_poly.entity_id
_entity_poly.type
_entity_poly.pdbx_seq_one_letter_code
_entity_poly.pdbx_strand_id
1 'polypeptide(L)'
;MEVARHPAASRQPTSTHKPVSKWLPSQRPGIQQWLAGKLCEARERTDLKLDSSLVSFKEVVNSDPNWENLSNDMFTQWSKNYDTGAEAALESFDDFIEVMNIIVQSPASFFDRHGPPPAMWMISFPINAVLDWPMGTLAGYEFWLIPAINASFRNVLNTWTCFLRSSASQSGLKNWLYQDTLGMIAQVENGGQTGSPFHQIFVCDPTAPYYGFGTWDGFFRKPGNGLHPGL
;
A
#
# COMPACT_ATOMS: atom_id res chain seq x y z
N MET A 1 -22.74 -50.03 34.89
CA MET A 1 -21.39 -49.46 35.08
C MET A 1 -20.96 -48.91 33.73
N GLU A 2 -21.22 -47.63 33.50
CA GLU A 2 -20.99 -46.97 32.22
C GLU A 2 -19.80 -46.04 32.38
N VAL A 3 -18.72 -46.30 31.64
CA VAL A 3 -17.46 -45.55 31.73
C VAL A 3 -17.52 -44.37 30.77
N ALA A 4 -17.71 -43.17 31.33
CA ALA A 4 -17.70 -41.92 30.59
C ALA A 4 -16.32 -41.66 29.96
N ARG A 5 -16.28 -41.47 28.63
CA ARG A 5 -15.10 -40.95 27.92
C ARG A 5 -15.03 -39.44 28.10
N HIS A 6 -13.94 -38.95 28.68
CA HIS A 6 -13.61 -37.53 28.66
C HIS A 6 -13.16 -37.12 27.24
N PRO A 7 -13.69 -36.02 26.67
CA PRO A 7 -13.19 -35.50 25.41
C PRO A 7 -11.82 -34.85 25.62
N ALA A 8 -10.87 -35.17 24.74
CA ALA A 8 -9.54 -34.61 24.72
C ALA A 8 -9.61 -33.08 24.50
N ALA A 9 -8.93 -32.32 25.36
CA ALA A 9 -8.82 -30.87 25.23
C ALA A 9 -8.14 -30.52 23.91
N SER A 10 -8.85 -29.82 23.03
CA SER A 10 -8.31 -29.22 21.82
C SER A 10 -7.30 -28.14 22.20
N ARG A 11 -6.01 -28.44 22.05
CA ARG A 11 -4.96 -27.41 22.11
C ARG A 11 -5.12 -26.52 20.88
N GLN A 12 -5.70 -25.34 21.08
CA GLN A 12 -5.69 -24.29 20.06
C GLN A 12 -4.25 -23.80 19.86
N PRO A 13 -3.75 -23.72 18.62
CA PRO A 13 -2.47 -23.07 18.35
C PRO A 13 -2.61 -21.57 18.62
N THR A 14 -1.86 -21.07 19.59
CA THR A 14 -1.73 -19.65 19.90
C THR A 14 -0.81 -18.99 18.87
N SER A 15 -1.37 -18.54 17.74
CA SER A 15 -0.73 -17.53 16.91
C SER A 15 -1.70 -16.38 16.71
N THR A 16 -1.49 -15.30 17.46
CA THR A 16 -2.21 -14.03 17.35
C THR A 16 -1.46 -13.10 16.40
N HIS A 17 -1.35 -13.48 15.13
CA HIS A 17 -0.78 -12.59 14.12
C HIS A 17 -1.77 -11.45 13.85
N LYS A 18 -1.41 -10.21 14.18
CA LYS A 18 -2.22 -9.03 13.84
C LYS A 18 -2.04 -8.71 12.35
N PRO A 19 -3.07 -8.24 11.62
CA PRO A 19 -2.87 -7.69 10.28
C PRO A 19 -1.78 -6.62 10.32
N VAL A 20 -0.89 -6.62 9.31
CA VAL A 20 0.20 -5.64 9.21
C VAL A 20 -0.37 -4.22 9.03
N SER A 21 -1.53 -4.11 8.40
CA SER A 21 -2.27 -2.86 8.23
C SER A 21 -3.30 -2.64 9.33
N LYS A 22 -3.48 -1.38 9.74
CA LYS A 22 -4.57 -0.96 10.64
C LYS A 22 -5.90 -0.68 9.90
N TRP A 23 -6.11 -1.26 8.71
CA TRP A 23 -7.36 -1.08 7.96
C TRP A 23 -8.53 -1.67 8.74
N LEU A 24 -9.62 -0.92 8.79
CA LEU A 24 -10.87 -1.40 9.39
C LEU A 24 -11.52 -2.42 8.47
N PRO A 25 -12.22 -3.46 8.99
CA PRO A 25 -12.93 -4.42 8.15
C PRO A 25 -13.89 -3.78 7.13
N SER A 26 -14.51 -2.65 7.48
CA SER A 26 -15.41 -1.88 6.60
C SER A 26 -14.73 -1.27 5.37
N GLN A 27 -13.39 -1.16 5.36
CA GLN A 27 -12.61 -0.60 4.25
C GLN A 27 -12.22 -1.66 3.21
N ARG A 28 -12.31 -2.95 3.57
CA ARG A 28 -11.85 -4.06 2.72
C ARG A 28 -12.56 -4.16 1.36
N PRO A 29 -13.89 -4.02 1.25
CA PRO A 29 -14.55 -4.08 -0.06
C PRO A 29 -14.07 -2.98 -1.00
N GLY A 30 -13.81 -1.78 -0.49
CA GLY A 30 -13.22 -0.70 -1.26
C GLY A 30 -11.81 -1.05 -1.74
N ILE A 31 -10.96 -1.57 -0.85
CA ILE A 31 -9.61 -2.01 -1.23
C ILE A 31 -9.66 -3.06 -2.35
N GLN A 32 -10.53 -4.07 -2.24
CA GLN A 32 -10.67 -5.10 -3.28
C GLN A 32 -11.16 -4.51 -4.61
N GLN A 33 -12.16 -3.62 -4.58
CA GLN A 33 -12.63 -2.93 -5.79
C GLN A 33 -11.51 -2.12 -6.46
N TRP A 34 -10.68 -1.43 -5.68
CA TRP A 34 -9.54 -0.68 -6.20
C TRP A 34 -8.47 -1.58 -6.80
N LEU A 35 -8.14 -2.70 -6.14
CA LEU A 35 -7.21 -3.69 -6.68
C LEU A 35 -7.71 -4.29 -8.00
N ALA A 36 -9.00 -4.63 -8.09
CA ALA A 36 -9.61 -5.15 -9.31
C ALA A 36 -9.53 -4.12 -10.46
N GLY A 37 -9.77 -2.84 -10.15
CA GLY A 37 -9.60 -1.74 -11.11
C GLY A 37 -8.16 -1.59 -11.58
N LYS A 38 -7.17 -1.72 -10.67
CA LYS A 38 -5.75 -1.65 -11.03
C LYS A 38 -5.28 -2.84 -11.85
N LEU A 39 -5.81 -4.03 -11.58
CA LEU A 39 -5.54 -5.23 -12.38
C LEU A 39 -6.13 -5.09 -13.80
N CYS A 40 -7.36 -4.57 -13.90
CA CYS A 40 -7.97 -4.24 -15.19
C CYS A 40 -7.11 -3.22 -15.97
N GLU A 41 -6.70 -2.12 -15.32
CA GLU A 41 -5.81 -1.12 -15.90
C GLU A 41 -4.49 -1.73 -16.39
N ALA A 42 -3.85 -2.60 -15.58
CA ALA A 42 -2.61 -3.26 -15.94
C ALA A 42 -2.74 -4.11 -17.22
N ARG A 43 -3.87 -4.81 -17.38
CA ARG A 43 -4.16 -5.67 -18.53
C ARG A 43 -4.54 -4.89 -19.79
N GLU A 44 -5.08 -3.68 -19.65
CA GLU A 44 -5.41 -2.78 -20.76
C GLU A 44 -4.20 -1.99 -21.27
N ARG A 45 -3.23 -1.70 -20.38
CA ARG A 45 -2.02 -0.90 -20.68
C ARG A 45 -0.95 -1.68 -21.43
N THR A 46 -1.22 -1.98 -22.70
CA THR A 46 -0.27 -2.67 -23.60
C THR A 46 1.01 -1.88 -23.92
N ASP A 47 1.02 -0.57 -23.66
CA ASP A 47 2.16 0.32 -23.83
C ASP A 47 3.15 0.29 -22.65
N LEU A 48 2.71 -0.19 -21.48
CA LEU A 48 3.51 -0.17 -20.27
C LEU A 48 4.36 -1.43 -20.14
N LYS A 49 5.67 -1.28 -20.34
CA LYS A 49 6.62 -2.38 -20.14
C LYS A 49 6.73 -2.76 -18.67
N LEU A 50 6.98 -4.04 -18.39
CA LEU A 50 7.29 -4.51 -17.05
C LEU A 50 8.61 -3.90 -16.58
N ASP A 51 8.59 -3.25 -15.42
CA ASP A 51 9.79 -2.64 -14.85
C ASP A 51 10.87 -3.69 -14.53
N SER A 52 12.14 -3.34 -14.79
CA SER A 52 13.28 -4.24 -14.58
C SER A 52 13.40 -4.77 -13.14
N SER A 53 13.02 -3.98 -12.13
CA SER A 53 13.05 -4.43 -10.74
C SER A 53 11.99 -5.51 -10.47
N LEU A 54 10.86 -5.47 -11.16
CA LEU A 54 9.82 -6.50 -11.08
C LEU A 54 10.21 -7.75 -11.86
N VAL A 55 10.89 -7.60 -13.02
CA VAL A 55 11.48 -8.73 -13.74
C VAL A 55 12.45 -9.49 -12.83
N SER A 56 13.42 -8.79 -12.24
CA SER A 56 14.38 -9.42 -11.32
C SER A 56 13.69 -10.01 -10.09
N PHE A 57 12.63 -9.38 -9.58
CA PHE A 57 11.86 -9.94 -8.47
C PHE A 57 11.18 -11.26 -8.85
N LYS A 58 10.53 -11.34 -10.02
CA LYS A 58 9.97 -12.60 -10.53
C LYS A 58 11.04 -13.67 -10.70
N GLU A 59 12.20 -13.33 -11.25
CA GLU A 59 13.30 -14.28 -11.44
C GLU A 59 13.80 -14.86 -10.12
N VAL A 60 13.94 -14.02 -9.07
CA VAL A 60 14.33 -14.50 -7.73
C VAL A 60 13.25 -15.42 -7.16
N VAL A 61 11.97 -15.05 -7.25
CA VAL A 61 10.86 -15.88 -6.76
C VAL A 61 10.82 -17.23 -7.47
N ASN A 62 10.98 -17.23 -8.80
CA ASN A 62 10.89 -18.44 -9.63
C ASN A 62 12.17 -19.28 -9.62
N SER A 63 13.22 -18.85 -8.90
CA SER A 63 14.49 -19.59 -8.83
C SER A 63 14.43 -20.81 -7.91
N ASP A 64 13.43 -20.88 -7.03
CA ASP A 64 13.17 -22.01 -6.13
C ASP A 64 11.66 -22.37 -6.21
N PRO A 65 11.31 -23.62 -6.58
CA PRO A 65 9.91 -24.04 -6.66
C PRO A 65 9.12 -23.85 -5.36
N ASN A 66 9.77 -23.91 -4.20
CA ASN A 66 9.09 -23.64 -2.92
C ASN A 66 8.73 -22.16 -2.78
N TRP A 67 9.59 -21.25 -3.25
CA TRP A 67 9.32 -19.81 -3.19
C TRP A 67 8.22 -19.42 -4.19
N GLU A 68 8.23 -20.02 -5.38
CA GLU A 68 7.16 -19.90 -6.37
C GLU A 68 5.82 -20.38 -5.80
N ASN A 69 5.78 -21.56 -5.17
CA ASN A 69 4.57 -22.09 -4.54
C ASN A 69 4.06 -21.16 -3.43
N LEU A 70 4.94 -20.75 -2.49
CA LEU A 70 4.58 -19.82 -1.42
C LEU A 70 4.02 -18.49 -1.96
N SER A 71 4.58 -17.99 -3.07
CA SER A 71 4.15 -16.73 -3.69
C SER A 71 2.74 -16.79 -4.26
N ASN A 72 2.29 -17.95 -4.75
CA ASN A 72 0.92 -18.15 -5.23
C ASN A 72 -0.03 -18.52 -4.09
N ASP A 73 0.42 -19.38 -3.17
CA ASP A 73 -0.35 -19.80 -2.01
C ASP A 73 -0.78 -18.61 -1.15
N MET A 74 0.05 -17.56 -1.03
CA MET A 74 -0.33 -16.37 -0.24
C MET A 74 -1.55 -15.60 -0.78
N PHE A 75 -1.94 -15.79 -2.05
CA PHE A 75 -3.14 -15.17 -2.65
C PHE A 75 -4.37 -16.09 -2.66
N THR A 76 -4.20 -17.37 -2.33
CA THR A 76 -5.31 -18.35 -2.32
C THR A 76 -5.59 -18.92 -0.93
N GLN A 77 -4.62 -18.81 -0.01
CA GLN A 77 -4.71 -19.34 1.33
C GLN A 77 -5.64 -18.50 2.21
N TRP A 78 -6.50 -19.20 2.96
CA TRP A 78 -7.35 -18.59 3.98
C TRP A 78 -6.54 -17.95 5.12
N SER A 79 -6.97 -16.79 5.61
CA SER A 79 -6.43 -16.17 6.83
C SER A 79 -7.53 -15.97 7.88
N LYS A 80 -7.26 -16.42 9.11
CA LYS A 80 -8.18 -16.23 10.26
C LYS A 80 -8.45 -14.75 10.58
N ASN A 81 -7.50 -13.88 10.26
CA ASN A 81 -7.58 -12.44 10.56
C ASN A 81 -8.07 -11.61 9.35
N TYR A 82 -8.22 -12.27 8.20
CA TYR A 82 -8.54 -11.65 6.94
C TYR A 82 -9.55 -12.52 6.18
N ASP A 83 -10.83 -12.24 6.41
CA ASP A 83 -11.91 -12.74 5.59
C ASP A 83 -12.14 -11.70 4.47
N THR A 84 -11.70 -12.02 3.25
CA THR A 84 -11.98 -11.24 2.05
C THR A 84 -13.45 -11.38 1.59
N GLY A 85 -14.21 -12.30 2.17
CA GLY A 85 -15.30 -12.94 1.44
C GLY A 85 -14.77 -13.79 0.29
N ALA A 86 -15.66 -14.15 -0.65
CA ALA A 86 -15.35 -15.02 -1.79
C ALA A 86 -14.66 -14.31 -2.98
N GLU A 87 -14.29 -13.03 -2.88
CA GLU A 87 -13.85 -12.23 -4.05
C GLU A 87 -12.60 -11.43 -3.71
N ALA A 88 -11.47 -12.11 -3.64
CA ALA A 88 -10.20 -11.41 -3.70
C ALA A 88 -9.92 -10.94 -5.13
N ALA A 89 -9.45 -9.70 -5.27
CA ALA A 89 -9.15 -9.14 -6.57
C ALA A 89 -7.87 -9.71 -7.20
N LEU A 90 -6.91 -10.14 -6.37
CA LEU A 90 -5.65 -10.74 -6.81
C LEU A 90 -5.66 -12.20 -6.37
N GLU A 91 -5.51 -13.11 -7.33
CA GLU A 91 -5.60 -14.56 -7.09
C GLU A 91 -4.25 -15.26 -7.28
N SER A 92 -3.24 -14.55 -7.77
CA SER A 92 -1.93 -15.10 -8.10
C SER A 92 -0.79 -14.10 -7.86
N PHE A 93 0.44 -14.62 -7.83
CA PHE A 93 1.63 -13.77 -7.80
C PHE A 93 1.78 -12.94 -9.09
N ASP A 94 1.29 -13.43 -10.22
CA ASP A 94 1.34 -12.68 -11.47
C ASP A 94 0.40 -11.47 -11.46
N ASP A 95 -0.82 -11.60 -10.90
CA ASP A 95 -1.73 -10.46 -10.71
C ASP A 95 -1.09 -9.39 -9.82
N PHE A 96 -0.36 -9.82 -8.79
CA PHE A 96 0.43 -8.93 -7.94
C PHE A 96 1.49 -8.18 -8.74
N ILE A 97 2.25 -8.86 -9.61
CA ILE A 97 3.26 -8.20 -10.42
C ILE A 97 2.64 -7.20 -11.39
N GLU A 98 1.52 -7.54 -12.03
CA GLU A 98 0.79 -6.66 -12.94
C GLU A 98 0.38 -5.36 -12.23
N VAL A 99 -0.25 -5.46 -11.06
CA VAL A 99 -0.66 -4.31 -10.26
C VAL A 99 0.54 -3.51 -9.75
N MET A 100 1.59 -4.18 -9.29
CA MET A 100 2.81 -3.52 -8.86
C MET A 100 3.48 -2.76 -10.01
N ASN A 101 3.41 -3.26 -11.25
CA ASN A 101 3.96 -2.58 -12.42
C ASN A 101 3.30 -1.23 -12.68
N ILE A 102 1.99 -1.14 -12.47
CA ILE A 102 1.25 0.12 -12.49
C ILE A 102 1.73 1.02 -11.36
N ILE A 103 1.81 0.51 -10.13
CA ILE A 103 2.13 1.30 -8.93
C ILE A 103 3.53 1.92 -9.03
N VAL A 104 4.56 1.13 -9.37
CA VAL A 104 5.95 1.63 -9.34
C VAL A 104 6.25 2.66 -10.44
N GLN A 105 5.42 2.71 -11.48
CA GLN A 105 5.53 3.65 -12.60
C GLN A 105 4.47 4.76 -12.55
N SER A 106 3.71 4.87 -11.45
CA SER A 106 2.66 5.86 -11.27
C SER A 106 2.87 6.68 -10.01
N PRO A 107 2.36 7.93 -9.98
CA PRO A 107 2.26 8.65 -8.72
C PRO A 107 1.40 7.85 -7.73
N ALA A 108 1.62 8.06 -6.43
CA ALA A 108 0.80 7.42 -5.41
C ALA A 108 -0.69 7.76 -5.66
N SER A 109 -1.45 6.73 -6.05
CA SER A 109 -2.84 6.89 -6.51
C SER A 109 -3.83 6.82 -5.35
N PHE A 110 -4.94 7.52 -5.53
CA PHE A 110 -6.05 7.59 -4.58
C PHE A 110 -6.99 6.38 -4.71
N PHE A 111 -7.72 6.09 -3.61
CA PHE A 111 -9.00 5.41 -3.69
C PHE A 111 -10.02 6.43 -4.23
N ASP A 112 -10.36 6.34 -5.51
CA ASP A 112 -11.34 7.22 -6.14
C ASP A 112 -12.74 6.69 -5.82
N ARG A 113 -13.34 7.16 -4.72
CA ARG A 113 -14.77 6.94 -4.49
C ARG A 113 -15.51 8.02 -5.27
N HIS A 114 -16.31 7.63 -6.26
CA HIS A 114 -17.20 8.56 -6.97
C HIS A 114 -18.00 9.42 -5.97
N GLY A 115 -17.75 10.74 -6.02
CA GLY A 115 -18.25 11.76 -5.09
C GLY A 115 -17.12 12.69 -4.66
N PRO A 116 -17.38 13.86 -4.05
CA PRO A 116 -16.34 14.64 -3.40
C PRO A 116 -16.15 14.15 -1.96
N PRO A 117 -15.09 13.36 -1.64
CA PRO A 117 -14.59 13.35 -0.29
C PRO A 117 -13.19 13.99 -0.21
N PRO A 118 -12.86 14.64 0.92
CA PRO A 118 -11.49 15.00 1.24
C PRO A 118 -10.61 13.74 1.29
N ALA A 119 -9.28 13.95 1.31
CA ALA A 119 -8.22 12.95 1.47
C ALA A 119 -8.31 12.05 2.74
N MET A 120 -9.47 11.87 3.36
CA MET A 120 -9.67 11.14 4.62
C MET A 120 -9.79 9.62 4.47
N TRP A 121 -10.03 9.09 3.27
CA TRP A 121 -10.26 7.64 3.04
C TRP A 121 -9.10 6.93 2.34
N MET A 122 -7.89 7.48 2.49
CA MET A 122 -6.76 7.12 1.66
C MET A 122 -6.17 5.76 2.00
N ILE A 123 -5.90 5.00 0.95
CA ILE A 123 -4.81 4.04 0.95
C ILE A 123 -3.51 4.86 0.96
N SER A 124 -3.03 5.25 2.14
CA SER A 124 -1.82 6.10 2.26
C SER A 124 -0.57 5.44 1.66
N PHE A 125 -0.63 4.15 1.36
CA PHE A 125 0.43 3.37 0.72
C PHE A 125 -0.19 2.29 -0.18
N PRO A 126 -0.32 2.47 -1.50
CA PRO A 126 -0.95 1.50 -2.42
C PRO A 126 -0.35 0.10 -2.30
N ILE A 127 0.96 0.01 -2.05
CA ILE A 127 1.66 -1.26 -1.82
C ILE A 127 1.14 -1.97 -0.55
N ASN A 128 0.80 -1.24 0.51
CA ASN A 128 0.22 -1.84 1.71
C ASN A 128 -1.18 -2.40 1.44
N ALA A 129 -1.96 -1.80 0.54
CA ALA A 129 -3.26 -2.36 0.16
C ALA A 129 -3.11 -3.66 -0.65
N VAL A 130 -2.15 -3.71 -1.57
CA VAL A 130 -1.80 -4.92 -2.32
C VAL A 130 -1.35 -6.05 -1.39
N LEU A 131 -0.56 -5.71 -0.37
CA LEU A 131 0.04 -6.69 0.55
C LEU A 131 -0.79 -7.02 1.79
N ASP A 132 -1.88 -6.28 2.04
CA ASP A 132 -2.66 -6.36 3.28
C ASP A 132 -3.13 -7.77 3.62
N TRP A 133 -3.70 -8.44 2.61
CA TRP A 133 -4.16 -9.81 2.73
C TRP A 133 -3.03 -10.84 2.61
N PRO A 134 -2.23 -10.88 1.53
CA PRO A 134 -1.29 -11.97 1.32
C PRO A 134 -0.25 -12.07 2.43
N MET A 135 0.21 -10.96 3.02
CA MET A 135 1.12 -10.99 4.18
C MET A 135 0.48 -11.58 5.45
N GLY A 136 -0.84 -11.64 5.53
CA GLY A 136 -1.59 -12.17 6.67
C GLY A 136 -1.84 -13.67 6.62
N THR A 137 -1.37 -14.36 5.58
CA THR A 137 -1.46 -15.83 5.42
C THR A 137 -0.21 -16.52 5.98
N LEU A 138 -0.25 -17.83 6.18
CA LEU A 138 0.94 -18.59 6.60
C LEU A 138 1.99 -18.62 5.49
N ALA A 139 1.55 -18.85 4.24
CA ALA A 139 2.40 -18.83 3.07
C ALA A 139 3.07 -17.46 2.88
N GLY A 140 2.31 -16.37 3.04
CA GLY A 140 2.86 -15.02 3.02
C GLY A 140 3.87 -14.78 4.15
N TYR A 141 3.54 -15.18 5.38
CA TYR A 141 4.48 -15.07 6.50
C TYR A 141 5.82 -15.78 6.20
N GLU A 142 5.78 -17.00 5.67
CA GLU A 142 6.99 -17.75 5.30
C GLU A 142 7.73 -17.12 4.12
N PHE A 143 6.99 -16.69 3.08
CA PHE A 143 7.54 -16.03 1.89
C PHE A 143 8.34 -14.76 2.26
N TRP A 144 7.75 -13.89 3.08
CA TRP A 144 8.37 -12.62 3.50
C TRP A 144 9.44 -12.80 4.57
N LEU A 145 9.71 -14.00 5.07
CA LEU A 145 10.89 -14.27 5.91
C LEU A 145 12.14 -14.60 5.09
N ILE A 146 12.00 -14.91 3.80
CA ILE A 146 13.12 -15.29 2.94
C ILE A 146 13.99 -14.05 2.65
N PRO A 147 15.29 -14.02 3.04
CA PRO A 147 16.12 -12.83 2.89
C PRO A 147 16.31 -12.38 1.44
N ALA A 148 16.44 -13.32 0.50
CA ALA A 148 16.60 -13.02 -0.92
C ALA A 148 15.36 -12.33 -1.52
N ILE A 149 14.17 -12.78 -1.13
CA ILE A 149 12.88 -12.20 -1.53
C ILE A 149 12.77 -10.77 -1.01
N ASN A 150 13.03 -10.54 0.27
CA ASN A 150 13.01 -9.19 0.85
C ASN A 150 14.05 -8.26 0.21
N ALA A 151 15.26 -8.76 -0.03
CA ALA A 151 16.31 -7.98 -0.67
C ALA A 151 15.92 -7.56 -2.10
N SER A 152 15.30 -8.47 -2.86
CA SER A 152 14.81 -8.16 -4.20
C SER A 152 13.60 -7.23 -4.17
N PHE A 153 12.65 -7.43 -3.26
CA PHE A 153 11.48 -6.56 -3.12
C PHE A 153 11.87 -5.14 -2.68
N ARG A 154 12.93 -4.98 -1.88
CA ARG A 154 13.51 -3.67 -1.56
C ARG A 154 13.91 -2.91 -2.83
N ASN A 155 14.37 -3.58 -3.88
CA ASN A 155 14.70 -2.92 -5.15
C ASN A 155 13.45 -2.39 -5.85
N VAL A 156 12.35 -3.15 -5.84
CA VAL A 156 11.03 -2.69 -6.33
C VAL A 156 10.58 -1.43 -5.59
N LEU A 157 10.70 -1.41 -4.25
CA LEU A 157 10.37 -0.24 -3.43
C LEU A 157 11.27 0.97 -3.73
N ASN A 158 12.56 0.73 -3.98
CA ASN A 158 13.50 1.79 -4.38
C ASN A 158 13.16 2.37 -5.75
N THR A 159 12.74 1.54 -6.72
CA THR A 159 12.27 2.01 -8.03
C THR A 159 11.12 2.99 -7.87
N TRP A 160 10.11 2.62 -7.08
CA TRP A 160 8.98 3.52 -6.82
C TRP A 160 9.41 4.80 -6.09
N THR A 161 10.33 4.69 -5.12
CA THR A 161 10.90 5.86 -4.43
C THR A 161 11.61 6.81 -5.40
N CYS A 162 12.36 6.28 -6.35
CA CYS A 162 12.99 7.05 -7.42
C CYS A 162 11.95 7.72 -8.32
N PHE A 163 10.89 7.01 -8.70
CA PHE A 163 9.77 7.59 -9.45
C PHE A 163 9.12 8.75 -8.69
N LEU A 164 8.81 8.58 -7.40
CA LEU A 164 8.18 9.61 -6.57
C LEU A 164 9.04 10.87 -6.41
N ARG A 165 10.37 10.74 -6.55
CA ARG A 165 11.35 11.84 -6.56
C ARG A 165 11.59 12.46 -7.94
N SER A 166 10.93 11.98 -8.99
CA SER A 166 11.01 12.55 -10.33
C SER A 166 9.90 13.59 -10.56
N SER A 167 10.07 14.46 -11.56
CA SER A 167 9.02 15.42 -11.94
C SER A 167 7.76 14.74 -12.49
N ALA A 168 7.87 13.50 -13.00
CA ALA A 168 6.71 12.74 -13.50
C ALA A 168 5.68 12.46 -12.39
N SER A 169 6.12 12.37 -11.13
CA SER A 169 5.24 12.15 -9.98
C SER A 169 4.43 13.38 -9.57
N GLN A 170 4.81 14.58 -10.04
CA GLN A 170 4.18 15.85 -9.68
C GLN A 170 2.68 15.86 -10.01
N SER A 171 2.28 15.20 -11.09
CA SER A 171 0.88 15.03 -11.49
C SER A 171 0.00 14.42 -10.37
N GLY A 172 0.60 13.58 -9.52
CA GLY A 172 -0.05 12.98 -8.35
C GLY A 172 -0.49 13.97 -7.28
N LEU A 173 0.05 15.19 -7.27
CA LEU A 173 -0.30 16.22 -6.29
C LEU A 173 -1.64 16.89 -6.56
N LYS A 174 -2.22 16.73 -7.75
CA LYS A 174 -3.44 17.47 -8.15
C LYS A 174 -4.55 17.41 -7.10
N ASN A 175 -4.83 16.23 -6.57
CA ASN A 175 -5.89 16.04 -5.57
C ASN A 175 -5.44 16.37 -4.12
N TRP A 176 -4.14 16.42 -3.86
CA TRP A 176 -3.60 16.84 -2.56
C TRP A 176 -3.72 18.35 -2.33
N LEU A 177 -3.90 19.12 -3.41
CA LEU A 177 -3.97 20.57 -3.38
C LEU A 177 -5.40 21.12 -3.31
N TYR A 178 -6.41 20.26 -3.15
CA TYR A 178 -7.77 20.72 -2.83
C TYR A 178 -7.79 21.39 -1.45
N GLN A 179 -8.59 22.46 -1.32
CA GLN A 179 -8.66 23.28 -0.11
C GLN A 179 -8.98 22.46 1.15
N ASP A 180 -9.90 21.50 1.07
CA ASP A 180 -10.23 20.62 2.19
C ASP A 180 -9.03 19.78 2.64
N THR A 181 -8.27 19.22 1.69
CA THR A 181 -7.07 18.43 1.98
C THR A 181 -5.96 19.29 2.58
N LEU A 182 -5.71 20.47 2.01
CA LEU A 182 -4.73 21.42 2.53
C LEU A 182 -5.11 21.92 3.94
N GLY A 183 -6.40 22.15 4.17
CA GLY A 183 -6.95 22.53 5.48
C GLY A 183 -6.74 21.44 6.52
N MET A 184 -6.96 20.18 6.16
CA MET A 184 -6.70 19.03 7.05
C MET A 184 -5.22 18.88 7.38
N ILE A 185 -4.34 18.98 6.37
CA ILE A 185 -2.89 18.92 6.61
C ILE A 185 -2.47 20.05 7.54
N ALA A 186 -2.94 21.28 7.28
CA ALA A 186 -2.66 22.42 8.15
C ALA A 186 -3.21 22.21 9.57
N GLN A 187 -4.42 21.66 9.73
CA GLN A 187 -4.98 21.38 11.05
C GLN A 187 -4.14 20.36 11.83
N VAL A 188 -3.67 19.30 11.17
CA VAL A 188 -2.78 18.30 11.79
C VAL A 188 -1.47 18.94 12.24
N GLU A 189 -0.84 19.74 11.38
CA GLU A 189 0.41 20.45 11.72
C GLU A 189 0.22 21.50 12.82
N ASN A 190 -0.97 22.09 12.94
CA ASN A 190 -1.35 22.97 14.05
C ASN A 190 -1.82 22.21 15.30
N GLY A 191 -1.54 20.90 15.42
CA GLY A 191 -1.89 20.11 16.60
C GLY A 191 -3.41 19.94 16.82
N GLY A 192 -4.19 19.94 15.74
CA GLY A 192 -5.64 19.77 15.76
C GLY A 192 -6.44 21.06 15.95
N GLN A 193 -5.78 22.21 16.12
CA GLN A 193 -6.41 23.51 16.38
C GLN A 193 -6.49 24.36 15.11
N THR A 194 -7.33 25.40 15.15
CA THR A 194 -7.29 26.47 14.15
C THR A 194 -5.96 27.21 14.28
N GLY A 195 -5.17 27.25 13.20
CA GLY A 195 -3.88 27.91 13.19
C GLY A 195 -3.50 28.42 11.81
N SER A 196 -2.21 28.39 11.50
CA SER A 196 -1.68 28.91 10.24
C SER A 196 -2.21 28.09 9.05
N PRO A 197 -2.60 28.73 7.92
CA PRO A 197 -2.95 28.01 6.72
C PRO A 197 -1.73 27.28 6.13
N PHE A 198 -1.97 26.27 5.28
CA PHE A 198 -0.93 25.41 4.71
C PHE A 198 0.29 26.19 4.17
N HIS A 199 0.06 27.26 3.41
CA HIS A 199 1.14 28.04 2.78
C HIS A 199 1.98 28.89 3.74
N GLN A 200 1.57 28.99 5.01
CA GLN A 200 2.36 29.63 6.07
C GLN A 200 3.14 28.60 6.90
N ILE A 201 2.74 27.32 6.83
CA ILE A 201 3.42 26.20 7.51
C ILE A 201 4.48 25.59 6.59
N PHE A 202 4.17 25.46 5.30
CA PHE A 202 5.01 24.82 4.30
C PHE A 202 5.67 25.87 3.40
N VAL A 203 6.93 25.62 3.02
CA VAL A 203 7.63 26.43 2.01
C VAL A 203 7.05 26.11 0.64
N CYS A 204 6.11 26.93 0.18
CA CYS A 204 5.42 26.74 -1.10
C CYS A 204 4.96 28.08 -1.70
N ASP A 205 4.64 28.09 -2.98
CA ASP A 205 4.04 29.23 -3.69
C ASP A 205 2.62 28.86 -4.16
N PRO A 206 1.55 29.30 -3.47
CA PRO A 206 0.16 28.98 -3.82
C PRO A 206 -0.27 29.45 -5.22
N THR A 207 0.50 30.36 -5.83
CA THR A 207 0.21 30.88 -7.18
C THR A 207 0.90 30.07 -8.28
N ALA A 208 1.91 29.26 -7.93
CA ALA A 208 2.61 28.39 -8.86
C ALA A 208 1.85 27.07 -9.10
N PRO A 209 2.01 26.45 -10.28
CA PRO A 209 1.56 25.08 -10.51
C PRO A 209 2.07 24.15 -9.41
N TYR A 210 1.17 23.30 -8.93
CA TYR A 210 1.44 22.37 -7.82
C TYR A 210 2.03 23.02 -6.57
N TYR A 211 1.68 24.28 -6.30
CA TYR A 211 2.17 25.06 -5.16
C TYR A 211 3.72 25.22 -5.16
N GLY A 212 4.37 25.07 -6.32
CA GLY A 212 5.82 25.11 -6.45
C GLY A 212 6.55 23.81 -6.09
N PHE A 213 5.83 22.75 -5.69
CA PHE A 213 6.44 21.45 -5.43
C PHE A 213 6.79 20.75 -6.73
N GLY A 214 8.08 20.46 -6.94
CA GLY A 214 8.55 19.81 -8.17
C GLY A 214 8.28 18.31 -8.27
N THR A 215 7.99 17.64 -7.15
CA THR A 215 7.82 16.18 -7.07
C THR A 215 6.83 15.80 -5.98
N TRP A 216 6.20 14.62 -6.09
CA TRP A 216 5.33 14.07 -5.05
C TRP A 216 6.07 13.91 -3.72
N ASP A 217 7.28 13.34 -3.77
CA ASP A 217 8.13 13.14 -2.60
C ASP A 217 8.53 14.48 -1.93
N GLY A 218 8.71 15.55 -2.72
CA GLY A 218 9.00 16.90 -2.21
C GLY A 218 7.85 17.55 -1.45
N PHE A 219 6.60 17.17 -1.74
CA PHE A 219 5.43 17.64 -0.97
C PHE A 219 5.36 16.96 0.41
N PHE A 220 5.70 15.66 0.49
CA PHE A 220 5.60 14.88 1.73
C PHE A 220 6.88 14.85 2.57
N ARG A 221 8.04 15.17 2.00
CA ARG A 221 9.28 15.33 2.75
C ARG A 221 9.31 16.74 3.34
N LYS A 222 9.28 16.82 4.68
CA LYS A 222 9.21 18.03 5.51
C LYS A 222 9.69 19.34 4.85
N PRO A 223 8.92 20.45 4.98
CA PRO A 223 9.48 21.79 4.84
C PRO A 223 10.48 21.99 5.99
N GLY A 224 11.75 22.24 5.65
CA GLY A 224 12.72 22.63 6.66
C GLY A 224 12.32 23.97 7.26
N ASN A 225 12.00 24.00 8.56
CA ASN A 225 12.35 25.08 9.47
C ASN A 225 12.47 24.52 10.89
N GLY A 226 13.65 24.66 11.47
CA GLY A 226 14.02 24.08 12.77
C GLY A 226 13.34 24.76 13.96
N LEU A 227 12.15 24.30 14.31
CA LEU A 227 11.56 24.51 15.63
C LEU A 227 11.17 23.17 16.24
N HIS A 228 12.16 22.50 16.82
CA HIS A 228 11.95 21.59 17.93
C HIS A 228 12.27 22.34 19.24
N PRO A 229 11.29 22.84 20.00
CA PRO A 229 11.35 22.69 21.45
C PRO A 229 10.90 21.25 21.74
N GLY A 230 11.77 20.49 22.41
CA GLY A 230 11.54 19.07 22.66
C GLY A 230 10.22 18.79 23.39
N LEU A 231 9.76 17.55 23.22
CA LEU A 231 9.37 16.60 24.28
C LEU A 231 9.17 15.22 23.63
#